data_AF-A0A1Q6VVS9-F1
#
_entry.id   AF-A0A1Q6VVS9-F1
#
_cell.length_a   1.000
_cell.length_b   1.000
_cell.length_c   1.000
_cell.angle_alpha   90.00
_cell.angle_beta   90.00
_cell.angle_gamma   90.00
#
_symmetry.space_group_name_H-M   'P 1'
#
loop_
_entity.id
_entity.type
_entity.pdbx_description
1 polymer ?
#
loop_
_entity_poly.entity_id
_entity_poly.type
_entity_poly.pdbx_seq_one_letter_code
_entity_poly.pdbx_strand_id
1 'polypeptide(L)'
;MTYHGKHRERRAGLWRRRAWSVAALIFLTGLLGIPLLGLAQDAAGTAATVAYRDIPQLGGSRNIIWVIAQQHLLLAGFVLGVPIFAWVCEIVGVRTGDKRYDKLAKEFTKLLTSAYATTALFGGILLFMLLGFYPKLMAYLTDIFFPSFVVYCALFLLETVTLYLYWYGWDVMQGGGKKGLHLFLGLLLNVFAFFIMIVPNSWATFQASPVVVAEGSALARAWAATWNPTWWPVNVHRLIANVVLGGFICGAYAGMRYLSANTHEERVHYDWMGYVGNFIGVFGMLPLPFAGYWLMREVYQYNQQMGITLMGGFLSWLFILQAFLIGVLFLGANYYFWLGITHRIEGSEVKYRRPIMAMLVILLLCLGVWMTPHSLVASLEEARKMGGTHHPLLGVFGVMSAKMTVVNIMILVTFMSFIIYWRAGKQVTATWAKVAQKVMGGVLGLAAIVVIVLGVWGYFVPAIVRINYFSVAQVLIVLFVLVTITPLTGLLMKSARTTTEMIWGRMPPRAGYALVLNAVMVILLMTLMGYARSSSRVHWHIYGVMRDSSQYAYSPALGYAAAFMSLNTFVFCLLVAFIFWVATMGDKAKAGEPGTKKKLPAGAYPAMAGGSPTLDQREG
;
A
#
# COMPACT_ATOMS: atom_id res chain seq x y z
N MET A 1 -26.71 -2.24 56.65
CA MET A 1 -27.15 -2.56 55.27
C MET A 1 -27.19 -1.28 54.42
N THR A 2 -26.07 -0.75 53.89
CA THR A 2 -26.12 0.44 52.99
C THR A 2 -24.84 0.63 52.15
N TYR A 3 -24.10 -0.44 51.82
CA TYR A 3 -22.90 -0.33 50.96
C TYR A 3 -22.97 -1.10 49.64
N HIS A 4 -23.99 -1.94 49.43
CA HIS A 4 -24.16 -2.72 48.18
C HIS A 4 -25.12 -2.10 47.14
N GLY A 5 -25.95 -1.12 47.52
CA GLY A 5 -26.90 -0.46 46.59
C GLY A 5 -26.22 0.51 45.61
N LYS A 6 -25.34 1.39 46.11
CA LYS A 6 -24.70 2.44 45.30
C LYS A 6 -23.78 1.93 44.19
N HIS A 7 -23.19 0.73 44.35
CA HIS A 7 -22.28 0.16 43.36
C HIS A 7 -23.02 -0.49 42.17
N ARG A 8 -24.26 -0.97 42.41
CA ARG A 8 -25.14 -1.56 41.39
C ARG A 8 -25.80 -0.46 40.55
N GLU A 9 -26.23 0.63 41.19
CA GLU A 9 -26.77 1.82 40.51
C GLU A 9 -25.74 2.55 39.64
N ARG A 10 -24.48 2.69 40.09
CA ARG A 10 -23.40 3.27 39.27
C ARG A 10 -23.07 2.43 38.03
N ARG A 11 -23.07 1.09 38.15
CA ARG A 11 -22.85 0.20 36.99
C ARG A 11 -24.05 0.19 36.04
N ALA A 12 -25.27 0.22 36.56
CA ALA A 12 -26.49 0.34 35.76
C ALA A 12 -26.60 1.69 35.02
N GLY A 13 -26.18 2.78 35.66
CA GLY A 13 -26.11 4.12 35.05
C GLY A 13 -25.07 4.23 33.94
N LEU A 14 -23.90 3.58 34.09
CA LEU A 14 -22.88 3.50 33.04
C LEU A 14 -23.35 2.65 31.84
N TRP A 15 -24.04 1.54 32.10
CA TRP A 15 -24.65 0.70 31.07
C TRP A 15 -25.77 1.43 30.34
N ARG A 16 -26.64 2.15 31.05
CA ARG A 16 -27.68 3.01 30.44
C ARG A 16 -27.04 4.07 29.56
N ARG A 17 -26.04 4.82 30.05
CA ARG A 17 -25.39 5.87 29.23
C ARG A 17 -24.74 5.30 27.98
N ARG A 18 -24.04 4.16 28.05
CA ARG A 18 -23.47 3.48 26.88
C ARG A 18 -24.54 2.97 25.91
N ALA A 19 -25.62 2.38 26.42
CA ALA A 19 -26.74 1.90 25.60
C ALA A 19 -27.46 3.06 24.89
N TRP A 20 -27.63 4.20 25.57
CA TRP A 20 -28.19 5.41 24.98
C TRP A 20 -27.28 6.04 23.92
N SER A 21 -25.96 6.03 24.11
CA SER A 21 -25.01 6.49 23.08
C SER A 21 -25.01 5.60 21.83
N VAL A 22 -25.08 4.27 22.00
CA VAL A 22 -25.17 3.31 20.89
C VAL A 22 -26.52 3.41 20.19
N ALA A 23 -27.62 3.52 20.94
CA ALA A 23 -28.95 3.73 20.38
C ALA A 23 -29.07 5.07 19.64
N ALA A 24 -28.46 6.14 20.17
CA ALA A 24 -28.41 7.44 19.50
C ALA A 24 -27.61 7.38 18.18
N LEU A 25 -26.51 6.61 18.14
CA LEU A 25 -25.73 6.41 16.92
C LEU A 25 -26.54 5.65 15.86
N ILE A 26 -27.20 4.56 16.27
CA ILE A 26 -28.07 3.74 15.39
C ILE A 26 -29.24 4.58 14.88
N PHE A 27 -29.83 5.40 15.75
CA PHE A 27 -30.94 6.29 15.42
C PHE A 27 -30.51 7.40 14.45
N LEU A 28 -29.36 8.04 14.67
CA LEU A 28 -28.78 9.02 13.73
C LEU A 28 -28.46 8.42 12.36
N THR A 29 -27.92 7.19 12.33
CA THR A 29 -27.67 6.46 11.06
C THR A 29 -28.98 6.09 10.36
N GLY A 30 -30.03 5.75 11.11
CA GLY A 30 -31.36 5.47 10.55
C GLY A 30 -32.05 6.73 10.02
N LEU A 31 -31.99 7.84 10.76
CA LEU A 31 -32.64 9.10 10.41
C LEU A 31 -32.02 9.81 9.21
N LEU A 32 -30.70 9.70 9.05
CA LEU A 32 -29.99 10.22 7.87
C LEU A 32 -30.01 9.24 6.70
N GLY A 33 -30.02 7.93 6.97
CA GLY A 33 -30.01 6.89 5.93
C GLY A 33 -31.33 6.77 5.17
N ILE A 34 -32.47 6.72 5.86
CA ILE A 34 -33.78 6.39 5.24
C ILE A 34 -34.26 7.45 4.23
N PRO A 35 -34.16 8.77 4.49
CA PRO A 35 -34.57 9.80 3.51
C PRO A 35 -33.64 9.89 2.30
N LEU A 36 -32.34 9.64 2.48
CA LEU A 36 -31.34 9.61 1.42
C LEU A 36 -31.53 8.41 0.47
N LEU A 37 -32.01 7.28 0.98
CA LEU A 37 -32.33 6.10 0.16
C LEU A 37 -33.52 6.35 -0.78
N GLY A 38 -34.56 7.06 -0.31
CA GLY A 38 -35.72 7.43 -1.13
C GLY A 38 -35.38 8.47 -2.21
N LEU A 39 -34.67 9.54 -1.85
CA LEU A 39 -34.29 10.60 -2.79
C LEU A 39 -33.26 10.13 -3.84
N ALA A 40 -32.38 9.19 -3.49
CA ALA A 40 -31.44 8.59 -4.45
C ALA A 40 -32.14 7.69 -5.48
N GLN A 41 -33.22 7.03 -5.08
CA GLN A 41 -34.01 6.15 -5.95
C GLN A 41 -34.84 6.95 -6.96
N ASP A 42 -35.41 8.08 -6.55
CA ASP A 42 -36.18 8.97 -7.45
C ASP A 42 -35.29 9.78 -8.41
N ALA A 43 -34.10 10.20 -7.99
CA ALA A 43 -33.15 10.90 -8.87
C ALA A 43 -32.57 10.00 -9.98
N ALA A 44 -32.50 8.68 -9.76
CA ALA A 44 -32.05 7.72 -10.75
C ALA A 44 -33.03 7.58 -11.94
N GLY A 45 -34.32 7.85 -11.73
CA GLY A 45 -35.35 7.77 -12.77
C GLY A 45 -35.30 8.89 -13.82
N THR A 46 -34.78 10.07 -13.46
CA THR A 46 -34.76 11.26 -14.33
C THR A 46 -33.41 11.52 -15.01
N ALA A 47 -32.31 10.97 -14.48
CA ALA A 47 -30.95 11.13 -15.03
C ALA A 47 -30.64 10.23 -16.26
N ALA A 48 -31.57 9.35 -16.65
CA ALA A 48 -31.33 8.28 -17.61
C ALA A 48 -31.22 8.72 -19.09
N THR A 49 -31.52 9.97 -19.44
CA THR A 49 -31.49 10.44 -20.84
C THR A 49 -30.11 10.83 -21.35
N VAL A 50 -29.18 11.20 -20.45
CA VAL A 50 -27.81 11.62 -20.83
C VAL A 50 -26.82 10.50 -20.51
N ALA A 51 -26.08 10.01 -21.51
CA ALA A 51 -25.13 8.92 -21.31
C ALA A 51 -23.86 9.37 -20.53
N TYR A 52 -23.30 10.50 -20.92
CA TYR A 52 -22.15 11.15 -20.27
C TYR A 52 -22.14 12.63 -20.60
N ARG A 53 -21.46 13.41 -19.76
CA ARG A 53 -21.16 14.82 -19.98
C ARG A 53 -19.65 14.98 -20.07
N ASP A 54 -19.21 15.94 -20.88
CA ASP A 54 -17.78 16.12 -21.14
C ASP A 54 -17.31 17.56 -20.88
N ILE A 55 -15.99 17.71 -20.66
CA ILE A 55 -15.31 19.01 -20.55
C ILE A 55 -14.20 19.06 -21.60
N PRO A 56 -14.51 19.49 -22.84
CA PRO A 56 -13.52 19.55 -23.92
C PRO A 56 -12.32 20.44 -23.59
N GLN A 57 -12.53 21.51 -22.82
CA GLN A 57 -11.51 22.50 -22.46
C GLN A 57 -10.39 21.94 -21.58
N LEU A 58 -10.62 20.79 -20.93
CA LEU A 58 -9.67 20.15 -20.01
C LEU A 58 -9.18 18.79 -20.55
N GLY A 59 -9.29 18.54 -21.85
CA GLY A 59 -8.81 17.31 -22.48
C GLY A 59 -9.69 16.09 -22.26
N GLY A 60 -10.98 16.31 -21.95
CA GLY A 60 -12.00 15.27 -21.78
C GLY A 60 -12.17 14.80 -20.33
N SER A 61 -13.43 14.57 -19.95
CA SER A 61 -13.88 14.08 -18.64
C SER A 61 -13.15 12.81 -18.18
N ARG A 62 -12.81 11.92 -19.10
CA ARG A 62 -12.11 10.66 -18.84
C ARG A 62 -10.73 10.85 -18.20
N ASN A 63 -9.94 11.79 -18.69
CA ASN A 63 -8.58 12.04 -18.19
C ASN A 63 -8.62 12.67 -16.79
N ILE A 64 -9.51 13.63 -16.57
CA ILE A 64 -9.67 14.30 -15.27
C ILE A 64 -10.15 13.31 -14.22
N ILE A 65 -11.16 12.50 -14.55
CA ILE A 65 -11.66 11.47 -13.62
C ILE A 65 -10.58 10.46 -13.31
N TRP A 66 -9.76 10.06 -14.28
CA TRP A 66 -8.63 9.18 -14.02
C TRP A 66 -7.63 9.82 -13.05
N VAL A 67 -7.25 11.09 -13.23
CA VAL A 67 -6.34 11.81 -12.32
C VAL A 67 -6.92 11.85 -10.91
N ILE A 68 -8.17 12.29 -10.74
CA ILE A 68 -8.81 12.39 -9.42
C ILE A 68 -8.98 11.01 -8.76
N ALA A 69 -9.42 10.01 -9.53
CA ALA A 69 -9.53 8.63 -9.03
C ALA A 69 -8.17 8.07 -8.60
N GLN A 70 -7.10 8.38 -9.34
CA GLN A 70 -5.77 7.93 -9.02
C GLN A 70 -5.19 8.64 -7.79
N GLN A 71 -5.43 9.94 -7.62
CA GLN A 71 -5.09 10.66 -6.38
C GLN A 71 -5.82 10.05 -5.18
N HIS A 72 -7.14 9.83 -5.30
CA HIS A 72 -7.92 9.20 -4.25
C HIS A 72 -7.41 7.79 -3.93
N LEU A 73 -7.04 6.99 -4.94
CA LEU A 73 -6.52 5.64 -4.75
C LEU A 73 -5.17 5.62 -4.01
N LEU A 74 -4.26 6.53 -4.36
CA LEU A 74 -2.96 6.63 -3.68
C LEU A 74 -3.12 7.11 -2.24
N LEU A 75 -3.98 8.11 -2.00
CA LEU A 75 -4.31 8.60 -0.66
C LEU A 75 -4.96 7.50 0.19
N ALA A 76 -5.95 6.79 -0.37
CA ALA A 76 -6.58 5.65 0.29
C ALA A 76 -5.56 4.54 0.57
N GLY A 77 -4.65 4.22 -0.36
CA GLY A 77 -3.60 3.24 -0.14
C GLY A 77 -2.70 3.60 1.04
N PHE A 78 -2.35 4.87 1.18
CA PHE A 78 -1.57 5.38 2.32
C PHE A 78 -2.35 5.26 3.64
N VAL A 79 -3.61 5.70 3.66
CA VAL A 79 -4.47 5.69 4.85
C VAL A 79 -4.88 4.28 5.28
N LEU A 80 -4.93 3.32 4.36
CA LEU A 80 -5.18 1.91 4.66
C LEU A 80 -3.90 1.16 5.08
N GLY A 81 -2.72 1.57 4.58
CA GLY A 81 -1.45 0.89 4.83
C GLY A 81 -0.82 1.24 6.18
N VAL A 82 -0.76 2.53 6.54
CA VAL A 82 -0.10 3.01 7.75
C VAL A 82 -0.72 2.52 9.07
N PRO A 83 -2.06 2.42 9.24
CA PRO A 83 -2.66 1.96 10.50
C PRO A 83 -2.25 0.52 10.86
N ILE A 84 -1.99 -0.33 9.86
CA ILE A 84 -1.54 -1.72 10.08
C ILE A 84 -0.23 -1.69 10.87
N PHE A 85 0.73 -0.87 10.44
CA PHE A 85 2.05 -0.81 11.08
C PHE A 85 2.07 0.04 12.33
N ALA A 86 1.26 1.09 12.42
CA ALA A 86 1.08 1.83 13.66
C ALA A 86 0.59 0.88 14.77
N TRP A 87 -0.42 0.06 14.47
CA TRP A 87 -0.94 -0.93 15.40
C TRP A 87 0.07 -2.03 15.75
N VAL A 88 0.79 -2.57 14.76
CA VAL A 88 1.85 -3.56 15.00
C VAL A 88 2.99 -2.97 15.85
N CYS A 89 3.43 -1.75 15.57
CA CYS A 89 4.44 -1.06 16.38
C CYS A 89 3.95 -0.85 17.81
N GLU A 90 2.69 -0.49 18.00
CA GLU A 90 2.11 -0.36 19.33
C GLU A 90 2.11 -1.69 20.10
N ILE A 91 1.71 -2.80 19.46
CA ILE A 91 1.77 -4.15 20.04
C ILE A 91 3.20 -4.49 20.46
N VAL A 92 4.17 -4.22 19.59
CA VAL A 92 5.59 -4.47 19.88
C VAL A 92 6.06 -3.62 21.05
N GLY A 93 5.70 -2.33 21.09
CA GLY A 93 6.00 -1.42 22.20
C GLY A 93 5.45 -1.92 23.54
N VAL A 94 4.21 -2.39 23.57
CA VAL A 94 3.59 -2.95 24.79
C VAL A 94 4.26 -4.26 25.22
N ARG A 95 4.58 -5.16 24.27
CA ARG A 95 5.20 -6.45 24.58
C ARG A 95 6.65 -6.35 25.02
N THR A 96 7.40 -5.40 24.45
CA THR A 96 8.83 -5.24 24.70
C THR A 96 9.14 -4.23 25.79
N GLY A 97 8.21 -3.31 26.10
CA GLY A 97 8.45 -2.17 26.97
C GLY A 97 9.28 -1.05 26.34
N ASP A 98 9.68 -1.18 25.07
CA ASP A 98 10.48 -0.16 24.38
C ASP A 98 9.59 0.98 23.87
N LYS A 99 9.70 2.12 24.55
CA LYS A 99 8.93 3.34 24.26
C LYS A 99 9.16 3.91 22.86
N ARG A 100 10.25 3.54 22.18
CA ARG A 100 10.51 4.01 20.80
C ARG A 100 9.44 3.52 19.84
N TYR A 101 8.92 2.30 20.02
CA TYR A 101 7.85 1.77 19.17
C TYR A 101 6.51 2.43 19.43
N ASP A 102 6.18 2.76 20.68
CA ASP A 102 4.95 3.49 21.01
C ASP A 102 4.99 4.92 20.47
N LYS A 103 6.13 5.62 20.63
CA LYS A 103 6.36 6.95 20.05
C LYS A 103 6.21 6.93 18.53
N LEU A 104 6.83 5.94 17.88
CA LEU A 104 6.74 5.75 16.44
C LEU A 104 5.29 5.50 15.97
N ALA A 105 4.56 4.65 16.68
CA ALA A 105 3.16 4.37 16.38
C ALA A 105 2.29 5.64 16.53
N LYS A 106 2.53 6.46 17.55
CA LYS A 106 1.85 7.75 17.74
C LYS A 106 2.16 8.72 16.60
N GLU A 107 3.42 8.84 16.19
CA GLU A 107 3.82 9.69 15.07
C GLU A 107 3.19 9.26 13.75
N PHE A 108 3.15 7.96 13.45
CA PHE A 108 2.44 7.45 12.27
C PHE A 108 0.94 7.74 12.33
N THR A 109 0.32 7.58 13.49
CA THR A 109 -1.12 7.85 13.66
C THR A 109 -1.43 9.34 13.50
N LYS A 110 -0.51 10.23 13.90
CA LYS A 110 -0.65 11.68 13.68
C LYS A 110 -0.72 12.03 12.20
N LEU A 111 0.06 11.36 11.35
CA LEU A 111 0.03 11.57 9.89
C LEU A 111 -1.31 11.13 9.28
N LEU A 112 -1.98 10.15 9.89
CA LEU A 112 -3.25 9.62 9.41
C LEU A 112 -4.38 10.64 9.49
N THR A 113 -4.46 11.50 10.52
CA THR A 113 -5.63 12.37 10.69
C THR A 113 -5.77 13.38 9.55
N SER A 114 -4.66 13.98 9.12
CA SER A 114 -4.65 14.91 7.98
C SER A 114 -4.87 14.15 6.67
N ALA A 115 -4.21 13.01 6.49
CA ALA A 115 -4.34 12.20 5.27
C ALA A 115 -5.74 11.62 5.10
N TYR A 116 -6.42 11.22 6.17
CA TYR A 116 -7.79 10.71 6.17
C TYR A 116 -8.76 11.76 5.64
N ALA A 117 -8.70 12.99 6.18
CA ALA A 117 -9.54 14.10 5.74
C ALA A 117 -9.32 14.43 4.25
N THR A 118 -8.06 14.49 3.80
CA THR A 118 -7.74 14.70 2.38
C THR A 118 -8.26 13.55 1.52
N THR A 119 -8.15 12.30 1.97
CA THR A 119 -8.67 11.12 1.25
C THR A 119 -10.18 11.20 1.09
N ALA A 120 -10.91 11.55 2.15
CA ALA A 120 -12.36 11.71 2.14
C ALA A 120 -12.80 12.83 1.19
N LEU A 121 -12.08 13.97 1.20
CA LEU A 121 -12.32 15.07 0.26
C LEU A 121 -12.20 14.60 -1.20
N PHE A 122 -11.11 13.93 -1.56
CA PHE A 122 -10.92 13.42 -2.92
C PHE A 122 -11.95 12.33 -3.29
N GLY A 123 -12.38 11.52 -2.32
CA GLY A 123 -13.45 10.53 -2.51
C GLY A 123 -14.80 11.19 -2.82
N GLY A 124 -15.14 12.25 -2.08
CA GLY A 124 -16.33 13.06 -2.33
C GLY A 124 -16.28 13.74 -3.71
N ILE A 125 -15.16 14.38 -4.05
CA ILE A 125 -14.95 14.99 -5.37
C ILE A 125 -15.13 13.93 -6.47
N LEU A 126 -14.51 12.76 -6.33
CA LEU A 126 -14.65 11.67 -7.29
C LEU A 126 -16.10 11.23 -7.46
N LEU A 127 -16.85 11.06 -6.37
CA LEU A 127 -18.26 10.69 -6.41
C LEU A 127 -19.10 11.74 -7.16
N PHE A 128 -18.97 13.02 -6.83
CA PHE A 128 -19.70 14.09 -7.51
C PHE A 128 -19.34 14.19 -8.99
N MET A 129 -18.07 14.00 -9.33
CA MET A 129 -17.63 13.94 -10.73
C MET A 129 -18.23 12.75 -11.48
N LEU A 130 -18.26 11.56 -10.88
CA LEU A 130 -18.86 10.39 -11.52
C LEU A 130 -20.37 10.54 -11.71
N LEU A 131 -21.09 11.08 -10.72
CA LEU A 131 -22.52 11.40 -10.84
C LEU A 131 -22.77 12.47 -11.91
N GLY A 132 -21.92 13.49 -11.99
CA GLY A 132 -22.06 14.60 -12.93
C GLY A 132 -21.71 14.23 -14.38
N PHE A 133 -20.60 13.51 -14.60
CA PHE A 133 -20.05 13.23 -15.93
C PHE A 133 -20.40 11.84 -16.47
N TYR A 134 -20.71 10.87 -15.61
CA TYR A 134 -21.03 9.49 -16.00
C TYR A 134 -22.36 8.98 -15.39
N PRO A 135 -23.47 9.72 -15.54
CA PRO A 135 -24.77 9.37 -14.94
C PRO A 135 -25.28 7.98 -15.35
N LYS A 136 -25.11 7.57 -16.62
CA LYS A 136 -25.54 6.23 -17.08
C LYS A 136 -24.75 5.10 -16.42
N LEU A 137 -23.43 5.25 -16.28
CA LEU A 137 -22.59 4.28 -15.57
C LEU A 137 -22.97 4.20 -14.10
N MET A 138 -23.16 5.35 -13.46
CA MET A 138 -23.53 5.40 -12.05
C MET A 138 -24.92 4.82 -11.79
N ALA A 139 -25.90 5.08 -12.65
CA ALA A 139 -27.23 4.48 -12.55
C ALA A 139 -27.15 2.95 -12.64
N TYR A 140 -26.38 2.43 -13.61
CA TYR A 140 -26.18 0.98 -13.77
C TYR A 140 -25.49 0.35 -12.56
N LEU A 141 -24.41 0.96 -12.05
CA LEU A 141 -23.73 0.46 -10.86
C LEU A 141 -24.61 0.55 -9.63
N THR A 142 -25.41 1.62 -9.48
CA THR A 142 -26.32 1.78 -8.34
C THR A 142 -27.40 0.71 -8.35
N ASP A 143 -28.04 0.44 -9.48
CA ASP A 143 -29.06 -0.62 -9.58
C ASP A 143 -28.56 -1.99 -9.10
N ILE A 144 -27.32 -2.34 -9.42
CA ILE A 144 -26.72 -3.62 -9.02
C ILE A 144 -26.20 -3.59 -7.58
N PHE A 145 -25.47 -2.53 -7.21
CA PHE A 145 -24.65 -2.49 -6.00
C PHE A 145 -25.25 -1.68 -4.84
N PHE A 146 -26.49 -1.19 -4.95
CA PHE A 146 -27.12 -0.36 -3.92
C PHE A 146 -26.95 -0.88 -2.48
N PRO A 147 -27.18 -2.19 -2.17
CA PRO A 147 -26.94 -2.69 -0.81
C PRO A 147 -25.49 -2.51 -0.34
N SER A 148 -24.53 -2.71 -1.23
CA SER A 148 -23.10 -2.54 -0.92
C SER A 148 -22.70 -1.07 -0.73
N PHE A 149 -23.40 -0.12 -1.38
CA PHE A 149 -23.20 1.32 -1.16
C PHE A 149 -23.59 1.70 0.27
N VAL A 150 -24.71 1.18 0.76
CA VAL A 150 -25.15 1.40 2.15
C VAL A 150 -24.14 0.83 3.15
N VAL A 151 -23.66 -0.39 2.91
CA VAL A 151 -22.60 -1.01 3.72
C VAL A 151 -21.33 -0.16 3.71
N TYR A 152 -20.92 0.34 2.54
CA TYR A 152 -19.76 1.21 2.41
C TYR A 152 -19.90 2.50 3.24
N CYS A 153 -21.05 3.17 3.18
CA CYS A 153 -21.32 4.37 3.98
C CYS A 153 -21.26 4.09 5.49
N ALA A 154 -21.84 2.96 5.94
CA ALA A 154 -21.80 2.56 7.35
C ALA A 154 -20.37 2.26 7.81
N LEU A 155 -19.59 1.54 6.99
CA LEU A 155 -18.19 1.24 7.29
C LEU A 155 -17.36 2.52 7.40
N PHE A 156 -17.56 3.49 6.50
CA PHE A 156 -16.85 4.76 6.53
C PHE A 156 -17.10 5.54 7.83
N LEU A 157 -18.35 5.55 8.32
CA LEU A 157 -18.68 6.16 9.61
C LEU A 157 -18.00 5.44 10.77
N LEU A 158 -18.05 4.10 10.79
CA LEU A 158 -17.44 3.28 11.83
C LEU A 158 -15.91 3.45 11.87
N GLU A 159 -15.26 3.47 10.70
CA GLU A 159 -13.84 3.72 10.56
C GLU A 159 -13.48 5.12 11.08
N THR A 160 -14.22 6.16 10.67
CA THR A 160 -14.01 7.54 11.12
C THR A 160 -14.09 7.64 12.64
N VAL A 161 -15.15 7.11 13.25
CA VAL A 161 -15.32 7.11 14.71
C VAL A 161 -14.15 6.37 15.38
N THR A 162 -13.78 5.20 14.87
CA THR A 162 -12.70 4.38 15.45
C THR A 162 -11.34 5.05 15.33
N LEU A 163 -11.03 5.69 14.19
CA LEU A 163 -9.80 6.46 13.98
C LEU A 163 -9.69 7.60 14.99
N TYR A 164 -10.76 8.37 15.19
CA TYR A 164 -10.75 9.47 16.13
C TYR A 164 -10.65 9.01 17.59
N LEU A 165 -11.31 7.91 17.95
CA LEU A 165 -11.17 7.30 19.27
C LEU A 165 -9.75 6.76 19.51
N TYR A 166 -9.13 6.18 18.48
CA TYR A 166 -7.75 5.70 18.54
C TYR A 166 -6.78 6.88 18.69
N TRP A 167 -6.87 7.90 17.84
CA TRP A 167 -5.97 9.07 17.91
C TRP A 167 -6.14 9.90 19.18
N TYR A 168 -7.35 10.41 19.46
CA TYR A 168 -7.57 11.27 20.62
C TYR A 168 -7.58 10.50 21.94
N GLY A 169 -7.84 9.20 21.89
CA GLY A 169 -7.75 8.34 23.06
C GLY A 169 -6.33 7.93 23.44
N TRP A 170 -5.31 8.27 22.63
CA TRP A 170 -3.93 7.81 22.82
C TRP A 170 -3.44 8.05 24.24
N ASP A 171 -3.49 9.30 24.72
CA ASP A 171 -2.94 9.70 26.02
C ASP A 171 -3.80 9.20 27.20
N VAL A 172 -5.12 9.18 27.03
CA VAL A 172 -6.08 8.73 28.07
C VAL A 172 -6.01 7.21 28.30
N MET A 173 -5.65 6.45 27.27
CA MET A 173 -5.62 4.98 27.30
C MET A 173 -4.20 4.39 27.41
N GLN A 174 -3.17 5.19 27.72
CA GLN A 174 -1.80 4.69 27.91
C GLN A 174 -1.63 3.78 29.15
N GLY A 175 -2.45 3.95 30.20
CA GLY A 175 -2.25 3.30 31.49
C GLY A 175 -3.10 2.04 31.75
N GLY A 176 -2.47 0.99 32.28
CA GLY A 176 -3.14 -0.18 32.86
C GLY A 176 -4.06 -0.93 31.87
N GLY A 177 -5.21 -1.40 32.36
CA GLY A 177 -6.18 -2.15 31.55
C GLY A 177 -6.78 -1.39 30.35
N LYS A 178 -6.60 -0.07 30.27
CA LYS A 178 -7.08 0.75 29.14
C LYS A 178 -6.22 0.60 27.88
N LYS A 179 -4.96 0.21 28.00
CA LYS A 179 -4.08 -0.04 26.83
C LYS A 179 -4.61 -1.17 25.96
N GLY A 180 -5.25 -2.18 26.55
CA GLY A 180 -5.93 -3.24 25.82
C GLY A 180 -7.09 -2.72 24.97
N LEU A 181 -7.84 -1.72 25.46
CA LEU A 181 -8.90 -1.07 24.68
C LEU A 181 -8.32 -0.26 23.51
N HIS A 182 -7.21 0.45 23.74
CA HIS A 182 -6.54 1.20 22.67
C HIS A 182 -6.05 0.27 21.54
N LEU A 183 -5.41 -0.85 21.90
CA LEU A 183 -5.03 -1.89 20.94
C LEU A 183 -6.24 -2.50 20.23
N PHE A 184 -7.36 -2.69 20.92
CA PHE A 184 -8.59 -3.18 20.29
C PHE A 184 -9.18 -2.17 19.30
N LEU A 185 -9.13 -0.86 19.60
CA LEU A 185 -9.52 0.19 18.65
C LEU A 185 -8.61 0.21 17.43
N GLY A 186 -7.30 0.03 17.61
CA GLY A 186 -6.36 -0.13 16.49
C GLY A 186 -6.67 -1.36 15.62
N LEU A 187 -7.09 -2.48 16.22
CA LEU A 187 -7.57 -3.65 15.48
C LEU A 187 -8.84 -3.33 14.69
N LEU A 188 -9.85 -2.74 15.34
CA LEU A 188 -11.12 -2.38 14.70
C LEU A 188 -10.91 -1.42 13.53
N LEU A 189 -10.02 -0.44 13.68
CA LEU A 189 -9.65 0.48 12.60
C LEU A 189 -9.15 -0.28 11.37
N ASN A 190 -8.26 -1.25 11.57
CA ASN A 190 -7.75 -2.10 10.48
C ASN A 190 -8.81 -3.02 9.88
N VAL A 191 -9.74 -3.54 10.68
CA VAL A 191 -10.87 -4.36 10.20
C VAL A 191 -11.81 -3.53 9.33
N PHE A 192 -12.21 -2.33 9.77
CA PHE A 192 -13.07 -1.45 8.96
C PHE A 192 -12.37 -0.98 7.70
N ALA A 193 -11.09 -0.59 7.79
CA ALA A 193 -10.23 -0.26 6.66
C ALA A 193 -10.18 -1.39 5.61
N PHE A 194 -10.03 -2.64 6.06
CA PHE A 194 -10.06 -3.80 5.16
C PHE A 194 -11.38 -3.89 4.39
N PHE A 195 -12.53 -3.75 5.08
CA PHE A 195 -13.84 -3.81 4.42
C PHE A 195 -14.10 -2.62 3.48
N ILE A 196 -13.67 -1.41 3.87
CA ILE A 196 -13.70 -0.20 3.03
C ILE A 196 -12.86 -0.36 1.77
N MET A 197 -11.82 -1.20 1.80
CA MET A 197 -11.06 -1.53 0.60
C MET A 197 -11.80 -2.54 -0.29
N ILE A 198 -12.28 -3.66 0.26
CA ILE A 198 -12.80 -4.77 -0.56
C ILE A 198 -14.14 -4.46 -1.22
N VAL A 199 -14.99 -3.65 -0.58
CA VAL A 199 -16.31 -3.29 -1.10
C VAL A 199 -16.20 -2.50 -2.42
N PRO A 200 -15.52 -1.34 -2.49
CA PRO A 200 -15.35 -0.61 -3.75
C PRO A 200 -14.45 -1.32 -4.75
N ASN A 201 -13.54 -2.20 -4.29
CA ASN A 201 -12.84 -3.10 -5.20
C ASN A 201 -13.79 -3.99 -5.99
N SER A 202 -14.91 -4.41 -5.40
CA SER A 202 -15.91 -5.20 -6.12
C SER A 202 -16.53 -4.41 -7.28
N TRP A 203 -16.83 -3.11 -7.08
CA TRP A 203 -17.37 -2.25 -8.13
C TRP A 203 -16.34 -2.02 -9.24
N ALA A 204 -15.09 -1.77 -8.88
CA ALA A 204 -14.01 -1.54 -9.85
C ALA A 204 -13.68 -2.80 -10.66
N THR A 205 -13.64 -3.96 -10.00
CA THR A 205 -13.33 -5.26 -10.64
C THR A 205 -14.48 -5.78 -11.48
N PHE A 206 -15.73 -5.56 -11.05
CA PHE A 206 -16.90 -5.88 -11.87
C PHE A 206 -16.89 -5.12 -13.20
N GLN A 207 -16.39 -3.88 -13.22
CA GLN A 207 -16.27 -3.16 -14.48
C GLN A 207 -15.23 -3.77 -15.44
N ALA A 208 -14.23 -4.50 -14.93
CA ALA A 208 -13.17 -5.13 -15.74
C ALA A 208 -13.50 -6.59 -16.10
N SER A 209 -14.11 -7.33 -15.18
CA SER A 209 -14.49 -8.72 -15.36
C SER A 209 -15.93 -8.94 -14.90
N PRO A 210 -16.93 -8.36 -15.59
CA PRO A 210 -18.33 -8.53 -15.19
C PRO A 210 -18.76 -10.00 -15.30
N VAL A 211 -19.73 -10.37 -14.46
CA VAL A 211 -20.38 -11.67 -14.47
C VAL A 211 -21.85 -11.52 -14.81
N VAL A 212 -22.47 -12.60 -15.29
CA VAL A 212 -23.91 -12.62 -15.53
C VAL A 212 -24.62 -12.55 -14.18
N VAL A 213 -25.45 -11.52 -14.00
CA VAL A 213 -26.24 -11.32 -12.78
C VAL A 213 -27.68 -11.71 -13.10
N ALA A 214 -28.13 -12.83 -12.55
CA ALA A 214 -29.51 -13.29 -12.69
C ALA A 214 -30.48 -12.39 -11.91
N GLU A 215 -31.76 -12.45 -12.26
CA GLU A 215 -32.81 -11.80 -11.49
C GLU A 215 -32.89 -12.37 -10.07
N GLY A 216 -33.20 -11.51 -9.10
CA GLY A 216 -33.24 -11.87 -7.69
C GLY A 216 -33.34 -10.65 -6.80
N SER A 217 -33.27 -10.86 -5.49
CA SER A 217 -33.25 -9.76 -4.52
C SER A 217 -32.04 -8.85 -4.75
N ALA A 218 -32.14 -7.58 -4.37
CA ALA A 218 -31.04 -6.61 -4.51
C ALA A 218 -29.74 -7.13 -3.86
N LEU A 219 -29.84 -7.81 -2.71
CA LEU A 219 -28.68 -8.39 -2.03
C LEU A 219 -28.07 -9.55 -2.83
N ALA A 220 -28.88 -10.43 -3.41
CA ALA A 220 -28.40 -11.54 -4.23
C ALA A 220 -27.70 -11.04 -5.50
N ARG A 221 -28.28 -10.03 -6.16
CA ARG A 221 -27.69 -9.38 -7.34
C ARG A 221 -26.35 -8.73 -7.02
N ALA A 222 -26.29 -7.93 -5.94
CA ALA A 222 -25.07 -7.29 -5.49
C ALA A 222 -23.98 -8.32 -5.15
N TRP A 223 -24.34 -9.38 -4.42
CA TRP A 223 -23.39 -10.44 -4.04
C TRP A 223 -22.85 -11.20 -5.25
N ALA A 224 -23.72 -11.56 -6.21
CA ALA A 224 -23.31 -12.20 -7.45
C ALA A 224 -22.34 -11.32 -8.24
N ALA A 225 -22.64 -10.03 -8.38
CA ALA A 225 -21.76 -9.07 -9.05
C ALA A 225 -20.43 -8.84 -8.31
N THR A 226 -20.43 -8.88 -6.97
CA THR A 226 -19.23 -8.78 -6.16
C THR A 226 -18.28 -9.95 -6.39
N TRP A 227 -18.80 -11.17 -6.52
CA TRP A 227 -18.01 -12.39 -6.69
C TRP A 227 -17.49 -12.59 -8.12
N ASN A 228 -16.85 -11.57 -8.66
CA ASN A 228 -16.26 -11.61 -9.98
C ASN A 228 -14.81 -12.16 -9.94
N PRO A 229 -14.28 -12.69 -11.07
CA PRO A 229 -12.99 -13.41 -11.09
C PRO A 229 -11.79 -12.62 -10.58
N THR A 230 -11.79 -11.29 -10.76
CA THR A 230 -10.63 -10.46 -10.38
C THR A 230 -10.75 -9.83 -8.99
N TRP A 231 -11.88 -9.99 -8.29
CA TRP A 231 -12.14 -9.35 -7.00
C TRP A 231 -11.11 -9.70 -5.93
N TRP A 232 -10.98 -10.98 -5.57
CA TRP A 232 -10.02 -11.44 -4.57
C TRP A 232 -8.56 -11.22 -4.96
N PRO A 233 -8.13 -11.53 -6.20
CA PRO A 233 -6.78 -11.23 -6.64
C PRO A 233 -6.43 -9.74 -6.51
N VAL A 234 -7.34 -8.83 -6.87
CA VAL A 234 -7.14 -7.38 -6.67
C VAL A 234 -7.08 -7.03 -5.19
N ASN A 235 -7.96 -7.58 -4.35
CA ASN A 235 -7.95 -7.31 -2.91
C ASN A 235 -6.62 -7.69 -2.26
N VAL A 236 -6.11 -8.89 -2.55
CA VAL A 236 -4.83 -9.37 -2.02
C VAL A 236 -3.67 -8.52 -2.54
N HIS A 237 -3.65 -8.22 -3.84
CA HIS A 237 -2.63 -7.35 -4.42
C HIS A 237 -2.65 -5.95 -3.81
N ARG A 238 -3.83 -5.35 -3.65
CA ARG A 238 -3.98 -3.99 -3.08
C ARG A 238 -3.61 -3.95 -1.61
N LEU A 239 -3.98 -4.95 -0.81
CA LEU A 239 -3.59 -5.01 0.60
C LEU A 239 -2.07 -4.97 0.75
N ILE A 240 -1.37 -5.82 -0.01
CA ILE A 240 0.09 -5.88 0.00
C ILE A 240 0.70 -4.59 -0.57
N ALA A 241 0.16 -4.05 -1.67
CA ALA A 241 0.65 -2.81 -2.27
C ALA A 241 0.50 -1.61 -1.32
N ASN A 242 -0.61 -1.52 -0.56
CA ASN A 242 -0.84 -0.47 0.43
C ASN A 242 0.20 -0.53 1.56
N VAL A 243 0.60 -1.73 1.97
CA VAL A 243 1.69 -1.94 2.93
C VAL A 243 3.01 -1.38 2.38
N VAL A 244 3.35 -1.70 1.13
CA VAL A 244 4.57 -1.20 0.48
C VAL A 244 4.57 0.32 0.39
N LEU A 245 3.45 0.90 -0.05
CA LEU A 245 3.26 2.34 -0.15
C LEU A 245 3.42 3.01 1.22
N GLY A 246 2.73 2.52 2.26
CA GLY A 246 2.82 3.05 3.62
C GLY A 246 4.24 3.01 4.16
N GLY A 247 4.92 1.85 4.05
CA GLY A 247 6.31 1.69 4.50
C GLY A 247 7.28 2.65 3.82
N PHE A 248 7.23 2.78 2.50
CA PHE A 248 8.13 3.68 1.78
C PHE A 248 7.81 5.15 1.98
N ILE A 249 6.53 5.56 2.09
CA ILE A 249 6.17 6.94 2.43
C ILE A 249 6.66 7.30 3.85
N CYS A 250 6.48 6.42 4.83
CA CYS A 250 7.03 6.58 6.17
C CYS A 250 8.57 6.67 6.15
N GLY A 251 9.23 5.84 5.34
CA GLY A 251 10.66 5.90 5.10
C GLY A 251 11.09 7.24 4.49
N ALA A 252 10.38 7.75 3.48
CA ALA A 252 10.68 9.04 2.86
C ALA A 252 10.48 10.22 3.82
N TYR A 253 9.42 10.20 4.64
CA TYR A 253 9.24 11.16 5.73
C TYR A 253 10.47 11.18 6.64
N ALA A 254 10.90 10.01 7.12
CA ALA A 254 12.07 9.87 7.97
C ALA A 254 13.36 10.32 7.27
N GLY A 255 13.55 9.98 6.00
CA GLY A 255 14.69 10.41 5.19
C GLY A 255 14.78 11.93 5.05
N MET A 256 13.66 12.60 4.74
CA MET A 256 13.59 14.05 4.66
C MET A 256 13.89 14.71 6.01
N ARG A 257 13.29 14.19 7.10
CA ARG A 257 13.52 14.72 8.45
C ARG A 257 14.95 14.48 8.93
N TYR A 258 15.54 13.34 8.60
CA TYR A 258 16.95 13.05 8.87
C TYR A 258 17.89 14.05 8.20
N LEU A 259 17.62 14.40 6.93
CA LEU A 259 18.39 15.38 6.18
C LEU A 259 18.24 16.81 6.73
N SER A 260 17.09 17.13 7.32
CA SER A 260 16.81 18.43 7.95
C SER A 260 17.06 18.48 9.46
N ALA A 261 17.57 17.40 10.06
CA ALA A 261 17.77 17.30 11.50
C ALA A 261 19.01 18.10 11.95
N ASN A 262 18.80 18.99 12.93
CA ASN A 262 19.84 19.87 13.46
C ASN A 262 20.51 19.29 14.71
N THR A 263 19.84 18.36 15.40
CA THR A 263 20.37 17.72 16.61
C THR A 263 20.72 16.26 16.35
N HIS A 264 21.66 15.72 17.13
CA HIS A 264 22.03 14.31 17.05
C HIS A 264 20.87 13.39 17.45
N GLU A 265 20.08 13.79 18.45
CA GLU A 265 18.92 13.02 18.91
C GLU A 265 17.85 12.88 17.82
N GLU A 266 17.54 13.96 17.09
CA GLU A 266 16.64 13.90 15.94
C GLU A 266 17.18 12.98 14.86
N ARG A 267 18.49 13.05 14.57
CA ARG A 267 19.12 12.15 13.60
C ARG A 267 18.98 10.69 14.01
N VAL A 268 19.21 10.35 15.28
CA VAL A 268 19.02 9.00 15.82
C VAL A 268 17.58 8.53 15.63
N HIS A 269 16.60 9.37 15.98
CA HIS A 269 15.18 9.06 15.88
C HIS A 269 14.76 8.80 14.43
N TYR A 270 15.06 9.72 13.51
CA TYR A 270 14.67 9.58 12.11
C TYR A 270 15.48 8.51 11.37
N ASP A 271 16.70 8.22 11.80
CA ASP A 271 17.46 7.09 11.28
C ASP A 271 16.78 5.75 11.61
N TRP A 272 16.33 5.59 12.85
CA TRP A 272 15.54 4.43 13.29
C TRP A 272 14.21 4.32 12.55
N MET A 273 13.48 5.44 12.47
CA MET A 273 12.21 5.52 11.75
C MET A 273 12.36 5.13 10.27
N GLY A 274 13.42 5.61 9.60
CA GLY A 274 13.73 5.29 8.22
C GLY A 274 14.02 3.80 8.01
N TYR A 275 14.70 3.17 8.97
CA TYR A 275 14.92 1.72 8.97
C TYR A 275 13.62 0.95 9.08
N VAL A 276 12.73 1.32 10.01
CA VAL A 276 11.43 0.66 10.18
C VAL A 276 10.58 0.83 8.92
N GLY A 277 10.52 2.04 8.33
CA GLY A 277 9.80 2.29 7.08
C GLY A 277 10.32 1.45 5.91
N ASN A 278 11.64 1.43 5.69
CA ASN A 278 12.24 0.60 4.64
C ASN A 278 12.00 -0.89 4.88
N PHE A 279 12.09 -1.35 6.13
CA PHE A 279 11.81 -2.73 6.50
C PHE A 279 10.36 -3.14 6.17
N ILE A 280 9.39 -2.31 6.53
CA ILE A 280 7.97 -2.53 6.21
C ILE A 280 7.76 -2.56 4.69
N GLY A 281 8.34 -1.59 3.97
CA GLY A 281 8.25 -1.52 2.51
C GLY A 281 8.80 -2.76 1.83
N VAL A 282 9.99 -3.22 2.25
CA VAL A 282 10.59 -4.46 1.76
C VAL A 282 9.73 -5.67 2.11
N PHE A 283 9.25 -5.77 3.34
CA PHE A 283 8.42 -6.90 3.77
C PHE A 283 7.17 -7.07 2.90
N GLY A 284 6.46 -5.98 2.58
CA GLY A 284 5.34 -6.04 1.64
C GLY A 284 5.77 -6.31 0.19
N MET A 285 6.96 -5.85 -0.21
CA MET A 285 7.44 -5.98 -1.58
C MET A 285 7.85 -7.42 -1.92
N LEU A 286 8.31 -8.24 -0.95
CA LEU A 286 8.69 -9.64 -1.20
C LEU A 286 7.53 -10.48 -1.78
N PRO A 287 6.30 -10.48 -1.22
CA PRO A 287 5.17 -11.23 -1.78
C PRO A 287 4.41 -10.51 -2.93
N LEU A 288 4.62 -9.20 -3.13
CA LEU A 288 3.82 -8.41 -4.07
C LEU A 288 3.89 -8.90 -5.54
N PRO A 289 5.05 -9.29 -6.10
CA PRO A 289 5.11 -9.84 -7.45
C PRO A 289 4.22 -11.07 -7.64
N PHE A 290 4.04 -11.89 -6.59
CA PHE A 290 3.19 -13.08 -6.64
C PHE A 290 1.72 -12.71 -6.71
N ALA A 291 1.28 -11.75 -5.88
CA ALA A 291 -0.09 -11.25 -5.94
C ALA A 291 -0.40 -10.59 -7.30
N GLY A 292 0.58 -9.87 -7.87
CA GLY A 292 0.47 -9.31 -9.23
C GLY A 292 0.38 -10.38 -10.32
N TYR A 293 1.19 -11.43 -10.22
CA TYR A 293 1.13 -12.57 -11.14
C TYR A 293 -0.22 -13.29 -11.07
N TRP A 294 -0.72 -13.55 -9.86
CA TRP A 294 -2.03 -14.17 -9.67
C TRP A 294 -3.14 -13.33 -10.30
N LEU A 295 -3.18 -12.03 -9.99
CA LEU A 295 -4.16 -11.11 -10.61
C LEU A 295 -4.12 -11.19 -12.14
N MET A 296 -2.93 -11.18 -12.73
CA MET A 296 -2.82 -11.13 -14.18
C MET A 296 -3.11 -12.47 -14.86
N ARG A 297 -2.88 -13.59 -14.16
CA ARG A 297 -3.37 -14.91 -14.57
C ARG A 297 -4.90 -14.95 -14.65
N GLU A 298 -5.59 -14.44 -13.64
CA GLU A 298 -7.06 -14.44 -13.60
C GLU A 298 -7.65 -13.54 -14.70
N VAL A 299 -7.02 -12.39 -14.97
CA VAL A 299 -7.37 -11.53 -16.12
C VAL A 299 -7.24 -12.30 -17.45
N TYR A 300 -6.14 -13.03 -17.64
CA TYR A 300 -5.91 -13.84 -18.85
C TYR A 300 -6.91 -14.98 -19.00
N GLN A 301 -7.25 -15.64 -17.90
CA GLN A 301 -8.22 -16.74 -17.86
C GLN A 301 -9.64 -16.25 -18.14
N TYR A 302 -10.01 -15.07 -17.62
CA TYR A 302 -11.29 -14.45 -17.90
C TYR A 302 -11.41 -14.03 -19.36
N ASN A 303 -10.40 -13.34 -19.90
CA ASN A 303 -10.42 -12.90 -21.28
C ASN A 303 -9.00 -12.82 -21.88
N GLN A 304 -8.73 -13.69 -22.85
CA GLN A 304 -7.43 -13.77 -23.50
C GLN A 304 -7.06 -12.47 -24.26
N GLN A 305 -8.03 -11.78 -24.87
CA GLN A 305 -7.79 -10.54 -25.59
C GLN A 305 -7.36 -9.40 -24.66
N MET A 306 -7.97 -9.30 -23.47
CA MET A 306 -7.58 -8.35 -22.43
C MET A 306 -6.15 -8.65 -21.94
N GLY A 307 -5.85 -9.94 -21.73
CA GLY A 307 -4.50 -10.41 -21.41
C GLY A 307 -3.46 -10.06 -22.48
N ILE A 308 -3.76 -10.32 -23.75
CA ILE A 308 -2.88 -9.98 -24.89
C ILE A 308 -2.68 -8.48 -24.95
N THR A 309 -3.73 -7.68 -24.80
CA THR A 309 -3.65 -6.21 -24.82
C THR A 309 -2.68 -5.68 -23.77
N LEU A 310 -2.72 -6.24 -22.55
CA LEU A 310 -1.85 -5.87 -21.43
C LEU A 310 -0.40 -6.32 -21.63
N MET A 311 -0.15 -7.58 -22.01
CA MET A 311 1.19 -8.18 -21.95
C MET A 311 1.89 -8.35 -23.30
N GLY A 312 1.14 -8.45 -24.40
CA GLY A 312 1.68 -8.62 -25.75
C GLY A 312 1.35 -7.49 -26.73
N GLY A 313 0.38 -6.63 -26.38
CA GLY A 313 -0.11 -5.53 -27.21
C GLY A 313 0.54 -4.20 -26.89
N PHE A 314 -0.16 -3.11 -27.21
CA PHE A 314 0.37 -1.75 -27.07
C PHE A 314 0.67 -1.35 -25.61
N LEU A 315 0.04 -1.98 -24.60
CA LEU A 315 0.30 -1.70 -23.18
C LEU A 315 1.51 -2.49 -22.63
N SER A 316 2.09 -3.44 -23.38
CA SER A 316 3.20 -4.28 -22.92
C SER A 316 4.43 -3.48 -22.49
N TRP A 317 4.69 -2.34 -23.13
CA TRP A 317 5.76 -1.42 -22.75
C TRP A 317 5.57 -0.79 -21.37
N LEU A 318 4.33 -0.64 -20.90
CA LEU A 318 4.08 -0.24 -19.51
C LEU A 318 4.57 -1.32 -18.54
N PHE A 319 4.45 -2.60 -18.89
CA PHE A 319 4.98 -3.68 -18.05
C PHE A 319 6.52 -3.73 -18.03
N ILE A 320 7.18 -3.25 -19.10
CA ILE A 320 8.64 -3.08 -19.11
C ILE A 320 9.06 -1.92 -18.23
N LEU A 321 8.36 -0.78 -18.31
CA LEU A 321 8.56 0.34 -17.38
C LEU A 321 8.30 -0.10 -15.93
N GLN A 322 7.25 -0.87 -15.68
CA GLN A 322 6.98 -1.48 -14.38
C GLN A 322 8.17 -2.33 -13.89
N ALA A 323 8.72 -3.21 -14.73
CA ALA A 323 9.86 -4.06 -14.35
C ALA A 323 11.08 -3.21 -13.94
N PHE A 324 11.35 -2.13 -14.69
CA PHE A 324 12.39 -1.17 -14.33
C PHE A 324 12.12 -0.50 -12.96
N LEU A 325 10.91 0.01 -12.73
CA LEU A 325 10.54 0.64 -11.46
C LEU A 325 10.67 -0.32 -10.27
N ILE A 326 10.22 -1.58 -10.43
CA ILE A 326 10.39 -2.62 -9.41
C ILE A 326 11.88 -2.91 -9.17
N GLY A 327 12.69 -2.96 -10.22
CA GLY A 327 14.14 -3.07 -10.12
C GLY A 327 14.77 -1.98 -9.28
N VAL A 328 14.39 -0.72 -9.52
CA VAL A 328 14.86 0.42 -8.75
C VAL A 328 14.43 0.32 -7.28
N LEU A 329 13.20 -0.12 -6.99
CA LEU A 329 12.73 -0.34 -5.62
C LEU A 329 13.56 -1.38 -4.87
N PHE A 330 13.86 -2.52 -5.52
CA PHE A 330 14.73 -3.54 -4.93
C PHE A 330 16.14 -2.99 -4.70
N LEU A 331 16.73 -2.31 -5.69
CA LEU A 331 18.08 -1.74 -5.58
C LEU A 331 18.14 -0.67 -4.48
N GLY A 332 17.22 0.28 -4.45
CA GLY A 332 17.17 1.36 -3.46
C GLY A 332 16.98 0.84 -2.04
N ALA A 333 16.09 -0.13 -1.85
CA ALA A 333 15.85 -0.71 -0.52
C ALA A 333 17.04 -1.53 -0.01
N ASN A 334 17.70 -2.31 -0.89
CA ASN A 334 18.91 -3.04 -0.54
C ASN A 334 20.09 -2.09 -0.28
N TYR A 335 20.25 -1.07 -1.11
CA TYR A 335 21.28 -0.05 -0.96
C TYR A 335 21.17 0.63 0.41
N TYR A 336 19.96 0.96 0.85
CA TYR A 336 19.74 1.50 2.19
C TYR A 336 20.20 0.55 3.31
N PHE A 337 19.89 -0.76 3.22
CA PHE A 337 20.38 -1.73 4.19
C PHE A 337 21.91 -1.86 4.18
N TRP A 338 22.52 -1.86 3.00
CA TRP A 338 23.98 -1.95 2.87
C TRP A 338 24.67 -0.73 3.46
N LEU A 339 24.15 0.48 3.23
CA LEU A 339 24.63 1.69 3.90
C LEU A 339 24.51 1.57 5.42
N GLY A 340 23.41 1.00 5.90
CA GLY A 340 23.18 0.77 7.33
C GLY A 340 24.20 -0.18 7.94
N ILE A 341 24.56 -1.26 7.26
CA ILE A 341 25.65 -2.15 7.69
C ILE A 341 26.95 -1.34 7.79
N THR A 342 27.37 -0.70 6.69
CA THR A 342 28.65 0.00 6.60
C THR A 342 28.80 1.15 7.61
N HIS A 343 27.74 1.92 7.89
CA HIS A 343 27.86 3.15 8.69
C HIS A 343 27.32 3.03 10.12
N ARG A 344 26.35 2.15 10.40
CA ARG A 344 25.84 1.94 11.77
C ARG A 344 26.67 0.93 12.56
N ILE A 345 27.45 0.08 11.89
CA ILE A 345 28.22 -1.00 12.52
C ILE A 345 29.70 -0.82 12.18
N GLU A 346 30.48 -0.42 13.18
CA GLU A 346 31.91 -0.16 13.03
C GLU A 346 32.69 -1.41 12.61
N GLY A 347 33.65 -1.25 11.70
CA GLY A 347 34.47 -2.36 11.19
C GLY A 347 33.74 -3.41 10.34
N SER A 348 32.43 -3.25 10.11
CA SER A 348 31.63 -4.24 9.37
C SER A 348 31.88 -4.23 7.85
N GLU A 349 32.40 -3.11 7.32
CA GLU A 349 32.63 -2.91 5.89
C GLU A 349 33.51 -4.01 5.28
N VAL A 350 34.66 -4.31 5.91
CA VAL A 350 35.61 -5.31 5.43
C VAL A 350 34.96 -6.69 5.31
N LYS A 351 34.11 -7.03 6.28
CA LYS A 351 33.42 -8.33 6.35
C LYS A 351 32.32 -8.47 5.30
N TYR A 352 31.55 -7.42 5.06
CA TYR A 352 30.33 -7.50 4.22
C TYR A 352 30.49 -6.95 2.80
N ARG A 353 31.60 -6.29 2.47
CA ARG A 353 31.85 -5.72 1.14
C ARG A 353 31.71 -6.75 0.01
N ARG A 354 32.34 -7.93 0.13
CA ARG A 354 32.27 -8.98 -0.89
C ARG A 354 30.84 -9.51 -1.09
N PRO A 355 30.11 -9.94 -0.03
CA PRO A 355 28.70 -10.33 -0.15
C PRO A 355 27.81 -9.22 -0.76
N ILE A 356 27.98 -7.97 -0.33
CA ILE A 356 27.20 -6.84 -0.85
C ILE A 356 27.43 -6.66 -2.36
N MET A 357 28.68 -6.69 -2.81
CA MET A 357 29.00 -6.57 -4.23
C MET A 357 28.45 -7.74 -5.05
N ALA A 358 28.52 -8.97 -4.54
CA ALA A 358 27.93 -10.13 -5.21
C ALA A 358 26.40 -9.99 -5.34
N MET A 359 25.71 -9.57 -4.27
CA MET A 359 24.27 -9.32 -4.30
C MET A 359 23.91 -8.22 -5.30
N LEU A 360 24.68 -7.13 -5.35
CA LEU A 360 24.48 -6.05 -6.33
C LEU A 360 24.60 -6.57 -7.77
N VAL A 361 25.66 -7.33 -8.09
CA VAL A 361 25.85 -7.91 -9.43
C VAL A 361 24.67 -8.82 -9.79
N ILE A 362 24.24 -9.69 -8.88
CA ILE A 362 23.10 -10.57 -9.13
C ILE A 362 21.81 -9.77 -9.37
N LEU A 363 21.54 -8.73 -8.57
CA LEU A 363 20.37 -7.87 -8.75
C LEU A 363 20.40 -7.14 -10.11
N LEU A 364 21.57 -6.63 -10.52
CA LEU A 364 21.73 -5.95 -11.81
C LEU A 364 21.55 -6.90 -12.99
N LEU A 365 22.10 -8.12 -12.92
CA LEU A 365 21.90 -9.15 -13.94
C LEU A 365 20.43 -9.56 -14.04
N CYS A 366 19.77 -9.79 -12.89
CA CYS A 366 18.34 -10.11 -12.84
C CYS A 366 17.48 -8.98 -13.40
N LEU A 367 17.80 -7.72 -13.07
CA LEU A 367 17.13 -6.56 -13.61
C LEU A 367 17.28 -6.47 -15.13
N GLY A 368 18.50 -6.67 -15.65
CA GLY A 368 18.77 -6.68 -17.09
C GLY A 368 17.93 -7.70 -17.85
N VAL A 369 17.80 -8.92 -17.31
CA VAL A 369 16.91 -9.95 -17.88
C VAL A 369 15.44 -9.53 -17.77
N TRP A 370 15.00 -9.04 -16.62
CA TRP A 370 13.60 -8.70 -16.39
C TRP A 370 13.11 -7.54 -17.28
N MET A 371 13.96 -6.53 -17.50
CA MET A 371 13.64 -5.38 -18.35
C MET A 371 13.67 -5.70 -19.85
N THR A 372 14.12 -6.89 -20.25
CA THR A 372 14.19 -7.24 -21.67
C THR A 372 12.79 -7.44 -22.25
N PRO A 373 12.39 -6.68 -23.29
CA PRO A 373 11.09 -6.83 -23.92
C PRO A 373 11.03 -8.08 -24.82
N HIS A 374 9.84 -8.67 -24.92
CA HIS A 374 9.63 -9.79 -25.85
C HIS A 374 9.47 -9.32 -27.30
N SER A 375 8.84 -8.17 -27.50
CA SER A 375 8.66 -7.50 -28.80
C SER A 375 9.38 -6.16 -28.80
N LEU A 376 10.29 -5.97 -29.75
CA LEU A 376 10.94 -4.67 -29.96
C LEU A 376 10.10 -3.81 -30.91
N VAL A 377 10.11 -2.50 -30.68
CA VAL A 377 9.59 -1.55 -31.68
C VAL A 377 10.68 -1.44 -32.74
N ALA A 378 10.55 -2.23 -33.79
CA ALA A 378 11.50 -2.32 -34.89
C ALA A 378 10.86 -1.81 -36.19
N SER A 379 11.64 -1.11 -37.00
CA SER A 379 11.29 -0.81 -38.38
C SER A 379 11.13 -2.09 -39.20
N LEU A 380 10.47 -2.00 -40.35
CA LEU A 380 10.30 -3.13 -41.26
C LEU A 380 11.65 -3.72 -41.71
N GLU A 381 12.65 -2.87 -41.89
CA GLU A 381 14.00 -3.29 -42.27
C GLU A 381 14.70 -4.06 -41.13
N GLU A 382 14.61 -3.56 -39.90
CA GLU A 382 15.14 -4.24 -38.72
C GLU A 382 14.44 -5.59 -38.48
N ALA A 383 13.11 -5.64 -38.61
CA ALA A 383 12.35 -6.88 -38.48
C ALA A 383 12.77 -7.92 -39.54
N ARG A 384 13.02 -7.49 -40.78
CA ARG A 384 13.57 -8.36 -41.83
C ARG A 384 14.97 -8.85 -41.49
N LYS A 385 15.85 -7.98 -41.01
CA LYS A 385 17.22 -8.36 -40.57
C LYS A 385 17.22 -9.32 -39.39
N MET A 386 16.25 -9.20 -38.48
CA MET A 386 16.07 -10.10 -37.34
C MET A 386 15.41 -11.44 -37.70
N GLY A 387 14.90 -11.60 -38.93
CA GLY A 387 14.17 -12.80 -39.34
C GLY A 387 12.75 -12.90 -38.75
N GLY A 388 12.18 -11.81 -38.24
CA GLY A 388 10.84 -11.78 -37.66
C GLY A 388 10.57 -10.58 -36.74
N THR A 389 9.46 -10.65 -36.02
CA THR A 389 9.03 -9.62 -35.05
C THR A 389 9.77 -9.69 -33.70
N HIS A 390 10.55 -10.74 -33.49
CA HIS A 390 11.27 -11.00 -32.24
C HIS A 390 12.77 -11.12 -32.51
N HIS A 391 13.58 -10.50 -31.64
CA HIS A 391 15.02 -10.63 -31.71
C HIS A 391 15.44 -12.07 -31.32
N PRO A 392 16.28 -12.77 -32.11
CA PRO A 392 16.64 -14.17 -31.85
C PRO A 392 17.23 -14.43 -30.45
N LEU A 393 18.11 -13.53 -29.99
CA LEU A 393 18.73 -13.62 -28.65
C LEU A 393 17.89 -12.99 -27.53
N LEU A 394 17.38 -11.77 -27.70
CA LEU A 394 16.70 -11.04 -26.62
C LEU A 394 15.26 -11.53 -26.38
N GLY A 395 14.60 -12.05 -27.42
CA GLY A 395 13.22 -12.51 -27.34
C GLY A 395 13.00 -13.59 -26.27
N VAL A 396 14.01 -14.43 -26.01
CA VAL A 396 13.95 -15.48 -24.99
C VAL A 396 13.87 -14.92 -23.58
N PHE A 397 14.53 -13.78 -23.29
CA PHE A 397 14.45 -13.13 -21.99
C PHE A 397 13.13 -12.39 -21.76
N GLY A 398 12.42 -12.07 -22.84
CA GLY A 398 11.12 -11.41 -22.78
C GLY A 398 9.96 -12.29 -22.28
N VAL A 399 10.13 -13.60 -22.20
CA VAL A 399 9.07 -14.55 -21.83
C VAL A 399 8.89 -14.68 -20.31
N MET A 400 7.70 -15.14 -19.89
CA MET A 400 7.37 -15.30 -18.46
C MET A 400 8.33 -16.24 -17.71
N SER A 401 8.92 -17.24 -18.37
CA SER A 401 9.90 -18.14 -17.76
C SER A 401 11.11 -17.38 -17.23
N ALA A 402 11.70 -16.50 -18.04
CA ALA A 402 12.83 -15.67 -17.63
C ALA A 402 12.42 -14.72 -16.50
N LYS A 403 11.33 -13.97 -16.72
CA LYS A 403 10.85 -12.92 -15.81
C LYS A 403 10.53 -13.45 -14.41
N MET A 404 9.82 -14.58 -14.33
CA MET A 404 9.49 -15.22 -13.05
C MET A 404 10.73 -15.75 -12.32
N THR A 405 11.69 -16.29 -13.06
CA THR A 405 12.92 -16.81 -12.48
C THR A 405 13.74 -15.69 -11.84
N VAL A 406 13.97 -14.60 -12.58
CA VAL A 406 14.82 -13.50 -12.08
C VAL A 406 14.16 -12.71 -10.96
N VAL A 407 12.83 -12.50 -10.97
CA VAL A 407 12.15 -11.87 -9.81
C VAL A 407 12.28 -12.72 -8.55
N ASN A 408 12.14 -14.05 -8.65
CA ASN A 408 12.31 -14.94 -7.51
C ASN A 408 13.75 -14.90 -6.96
N ILE A 409 14.76 -14.84 -7.82
CA ILE A 409 16.15 -14.64 -7.40
C ILE A 409 16.35 -13.27 -6.74
N MET A 410 15.77 -12.19 -7.28
CA MET A 410 15.85 -10.86 -6.66
C MET A 410 15.20 -10.82 -5.26
N ILE A 411 14.09 -11.53 -5.06
CA ILE A 411 13.44 -11.69 -3.76
C ILE A 411 14.37 -12.42 -2.79
N LEU A 412 14.98 -13.54 -3.21
CA LEU A 412 15.93 -14.29 -2.38
C LEU A 412 17.15 -13.46 -1.99
N VAL A 413 17.71 -12.68 -2.92
CA VAL A 413 18.85 -11.79 -2.67
C VAL A 413 18.47 -10.66 -1.70
N THR A 414 17.31 -10.05 -1.90
CA THR A 414 16.82 -8.98 -1.01
C THR A 414 16.53 -9.51 0.39
N PHE A 415 15.94 -10.70 0.47
CA PHE A 415 15.74 -11.39 1.74
C PHE A 415 17.07 -11.70 2.43
N MET A 416 18.08 -12.15 1.69
CA MET A 416 19.42 -12.37 2.23
C MET A 416 20.05 -11.09 2.77
N SER A 417 19.91 -9.98 2.05
CA SER A 417 20.37 -8.66 2.49
C SER A 417 19.77 -8.28 3.85
N PHE A 418 18.47 -8.52 4.04
CA PHE A 418 17.80 -8.34 5.33
C PHE A 418 18.36 -9.27 6.43
N ILE A 419 18.54 -10.57 6.15
CA ILE A 419 19.09 -11.52 7.14
C ILE A 419 20.52 -11.14 7.54
N ILE A 420 21.34 -10.68 6.59
CA ILE A 420 22.69 -10.18 6.86
C ILE A 420 22.61 -8.95 7.77
N TYR A 421 21.75 -7.98 7.43
CA TYR A 421 21.53 -6.79 8.26
C TYR A 421 21.13 -7.16 9.69
N TRP A 422 20.17 -8.06 9.86
CA TRP A 422 19.64 -8.47 11.17
C TRP A 422 20.70 -9.16 12.06
N ARG A 423 21.63 -9.89 11.42
CA ARG A 423 22.73 -10.60 12.08
C ARG A 423 23.99 -9.76 12.27
N ALA A 424 24.11 -8.63 11.58
CA ALA A 424 25.32 -7.83 11.63
C ALA A 424 25.55 -7.26 13.05
N GLY A 425 26.81 -7.15 13.45
CA GLY A 425 27.20 -6.76 14.83
C GLY A 425 26.90 -7.80 15.92
N LYS A 426 26.48 -9.02 15.56
CA LYS A 426 26.13 -10.08 16.51
C LYS A 426 26.89 -11.38 16.22
N GLN A 427 27.24 -12.09 17.28
CA GLN A 427 27.82 -13.43 17.22
C GLN A 427 26.90 -14.42 17.93
N VAL A 428 26.47 -15.44 17.19
CA VAL A 428 25.59 -16.48 17.73
C VAL A 428 26.38 -17.43 18.60
N THR A 429 25.92 -17.68 19.84
CA THR A 429 26.62 -18.56 20.80
C THR A 429 25.98 -19.94 20.98
N ALA A 430 24.81 -20.19 20.40
CA ALA A 430 24.17 -21.51 20.45
C ALA A 430 25.06 -22.63 19.87
N THR A 431 25.07 -23.78 20.54
CA THR A 431 25.84 -24.97 20.16
C THR A 431 25.47 -25.49 18.76
N TRP A 432 24.19 -25.38 18.39
CA TRP A 432 23.65 -25.78 17.09
C TRP A 432 23.77 -24.70 16.00
N ALA A 433 24.37 -23.54 16.30
CA ALA A 433 24.43 -22.40 15.37
C ALA A 433 25.15 -22.72 14.06
N LYS A 434 26.26 -23.49 14.12
CA LYS A 434 27.01 -23.90 12.92
C LYS A 434 26.16 -24.78 12.00
N VAL A 435 25.42 -25.72 12.58
CA VAL A 435 24.53 -26.62 11.84
C VAL A 435 23.41 -25.83 11.20
N ALA A 436 22.71 -24.99 11.96
CA ALA A 436 21.63 -24.18 11.41
C ALA A 436 22.09 -23.20 10.32
N GLN A 437 23.24 -22.54 10.48
CA GLN A 437 23.77 -21.66 9.45
C GLN A 437 24.10 -22.42 8.16
N LYS A 438 24.65 -23.64 8.25
CA LYS A 438 24.88 -24.51 7.10
C LYS A 438 23.57 -24.94 6.45
N VAL A 439 22.57 -25.35 7.23
CA VAL A 439 21.24 -25.72 6.73
C VAL A 439 20.57 -24.55 6.03
N MET A 440 20.56 -23.36 6.63
CA MET A 440 20.00 -22.15 6.02
C MET A 440 20.69 -21.78 4.72
N GLY A 441 22.03 -21.84 4.68
CA GLY A 441 22.81 -21.63 3.46
C GLY A 441 22.51 -22.67 2.39
N GLY A 442 22.41 -23.95 2.77
CA GLY A 442 22.06 -25.05 1.87
C GLY A 442 20.64 -24.93 1.31
N VAL A 443 19.65 -24.63 2.16
CA VAL A 443 18.25 -24.39 1.74
C VAL A 443 18.17 -23.23 0.76
N LEU A 444 18.87 -22.11 1.04
CA LEU A 444 18.87 -20.96 0.14
C LEU A 444 19.56 -21.26 -1.20
N GLY A 445 20.73 -21.90 -1.16
CA GLY A 445 21.47 -22.28 -2.37
C GLY A 445 20.68 -23.26 -3.23
N LEU A 446 20.10 -24.30 -2.61
CA LEU A 446 19.25 -25.26 -3.29
C LEU A 446 18.01 -24.59 -3.88
N ALA A 447 17.34 -23.71 -3.13
CA ALA A 447 16.20 -22.97 -3.63
C ALA A 447 16.55 -22.13 -4.87
N ALA A 448 17.68 -21.41 -4.85
CA ALA A 448 18.14 -20.65 -5.99
C ALA A 448 18.41 -21.54 -7.23
N ILE A 449 19.06 -22.69 -7.03
CA ILE A 449 19.32 -23.67 -8.11
C ILE A 449 18.00 -24.19 -8.67
N VAL A 450 17.07 -24.66 -7.82
CA VAL A 450 15.78 -25.21 -8.27
C VAL A 450 14.95 -24.15 -8.99
N VAL A 451 14.93 -22.90 -8.52
CA VAL A 451 14.25 -21.79 -9.21
C VAL A 451 14.81 -21.60 -10.62
N ILE A 452 16.14 -21.59 -10.77
CA ILE A 452 16.79 -21.47 -12.08
C ILE A 452 16.45 -22.67 -12.98
N VAL A 453 16.54 -23.90 -12.45
CA VAL A 453 16.24 -25.13 -13.21
C VAL A 453 14.79 -25.13 -13.70
N LEU A 454 13.82 -24.80 -12.84
CA LEU A 454 12.41 -24.68 -13.23
C LEU A 454 12.22 -23.58 -14.29
N GLY A 455 12.99 -22.49 -14.19
CA GLY A 455 13.00 -21.39 -15.16
C GLY A 455 13.49 -21.80 -16.54
N VAL A 456 14.60 -22.54 -16.60
CA VAL A 456 15.17 -23.07 -17.85
C VAL A 456 14.27 -24.16 -18.42
N TRP A 457 13.73 -25.06 -17.58
CA TRP A 457 12.82 -26.10 -18.04
C TRP A 457 11.50 -25.51 -18.57
N GLY A 458 11.06 -24.36 -18.04
CA GLY A 458 9.87 -23.67 -18.51
C GLY A 458 9.86 -23.30 -20.01
N TYR A 459 11.02 -23.26 -20.68
CA TYR A 459 11.12 -23.06 -22.13
C TYR A 459 10.72 -24.29 -22.96
N PHE A 460 10.82 -25.48 -22.38
CA PHE A 460 10.61 -26.75 -23.08
C PHE A 460 9.24 -27.39 -22.78
N VAL A 461 8.38 -26.69 -22.03
CA VAL A 461 7.04 -27.19 -21.66
C VAL A 461 5.94 -26.26 -22.19
N PRO A 462 4.71 -26.78 -22.37
CA PRO A 462 3.56 -25.96 -22.77
C PRO A 462 3.30 -24.80 -21.82
N ALA A 463 2.77 -23.70 -22.34
CA ALA A 463 2.51 -22.47 -21.57
C ALA A 463 1.62 -22.71 -20.33
N ILE A 464 0.63 -23.59 -20.45
CA ILE A 464 -0.25 -23.97 -19.34
C ILE A 464 0.52 -24.62 -18.19
N VAL A 465 1.50 -25.48 -18.50
CA VAL A 465 2.33 -26.16 -17.50
C VAL A 465 3.26 -25.15 -16.83
N ARG A 466 3.91 -24.31 -17.64
CA ARG A 466 4.78 -23.24 -17.17
C ARG A 466 4.06 -22.28 -16.22
N ILE A 467 2.86 -21.84 -16.58
CA ILE A 467 2.08 -20.85 -15.83
C ILE A 467 1.50 -21.47 -14.55
N ASN A 468 0.83 -22.62 -14.65
CA ASN A 468 0.07 -23.15 -13.51
C ASN A 468 0.92 -23.95 -12.52
N TYR A 469 2.03 -24.55 -12.97
CA TYR A 469 2.82 -25.42 -12.11
C TYR A 469 4.21 -24.85 -11.83
N PHE A 470 5.01 -24.55 -12.86
CA PHE A 470 6.41 -24.14 -12.63
C PHE A 470 6.50 -22.76 -11.98
N SER A 471 5.72 -21.78 -12.46
CA SER A 471 5.70 -20.44 -11.86
C SER A 471 5.22 -20.51 -10.41
N VAL A 472 4.16 -21.28 -10.13
CA VAL A 472 3.63 -21.47 -8.77
C VAL A 472 4.65 -22.17 -7.87
N ALA A 473 5.33 -23.21 -8.36
CA ALA A 473 6.36 -23.92 -7.62
C ALA A 473 7.53 -23.01 -7.24
N GLN A 474 8.02 -22.16 -8.16
CA GLN A 474 9.06 -21.18 -7.84
C GLN A 474 8.62 -20.26 -6.70
N VAL A 475 7.38 -19.76 -6.74
CA VAL A 475 6.82 -18.93 -5.66
C VAL A 475 6.78 -19.68 -4.33
N LEU A 476 6.27 -20.91 -4.32
CA LEU A 476 6.18 -21.72 -3.11
C LEU A 476 7.56 -22.03 -2.51
N ILE A 477 8.57 -22.26 -3.36
CA ILE A 477 9.96 -22.44 -2.92
C ILE A 477 10.47 -21.17 -2.24
N VAL A 478 10.27 -19.99 -2.83
CA VAL A 478 10.71 -18.73 -2.22
C VAL A 478 9.97 -18.45 -0.92
N LEU A 479 8.64 -18.65 -0.88
CA LEU A 479 7.86 -18.52 0.36
C LEU A 479 8.32 -19.51 1.43
N PHE A 480 8.63 -20.75 1.06
CA PHE A 480 9.19 -21.74 1.97
C PHE A 480 10.52 -21.28 2.57
N VAL A 481 11.41 -20.71 1.75
CA VAL A 481 12.67 -20.12 2.23
C VAL A 481 12.39 -19.01 3.24
N LEU A 482 11.51 -18.06 2.90
CA LEU A 482 11.17 -16.92 3.78
C LEU A 482 10.59 -17.38 5.12
N VAL A 483 9.62 -18.31 5.08
CA VAL A 483 8.93 -18.84 6.28
C VAL A 483 9.82 -19.75 7.11
N THR A 484 10.80 -20.44 6.52
CA THR A 484 11.71 -21.32 7.26
C THR A 484 12.89 -20.55 7.85
N ILE A 485 13.52 -19.68 7.07
CA ILE A 485 14.75 -18.98 7.48
C ILE A 485 14.45 -17.87 8.50
N THR A 486 13.31 -17.18 8.39
CA THR A 486 12.99 -16.05 9.30
C THR A 486 12.86 -16.50 10.76
N PRO A 487 12.05 -17.52 11.11
CA PRO A 487 11.93 -18.00 12.49
C PRO A 487 13.22 -18.63 12.99
N LEU A 488 13.92 -19.40 12.15
CA LEU A 488 15.19 -20.01 12.51
C LEU A 488 16.26 -18.95 12.85
N THR A 489 16.32 -17.87 12.07
CA THR A 489 17.16 -16.70 12.37
C THR A 489 16.75 -16.08 13.70
N GLY A 490 15.46 -15.84 13.92
CA GLY A 490 14.95 -15.29 15.17
C GLY A 490 15.33 -16.13 16.40
N LEU A 491 15.23 -17.46 16.31
CA LEU A 491 15.64 -18.40 17.36
C LEU A 491 17.14 -18.33 17.62
N LEU A 492 17.98 -18.31 16.58
CA LEU A 492 19.43 -18.14 16.72
C LEU A 492 19.77 -16.81 17.39
N MET A 493 19.07 -15.73 17.04
CA MET A 493 19.33 -14.40 17.58
C MET A 493 19.02 -14.28 19.07
N LYS A 494 18.17 -15.14 19.66
CA LYS A 494 17.96 -15.17 21.12
C LYS A 494 19.23 -15.52 21.91
N SER A 495 20.13 -16.30 21.30
CA SER A 495 21.42 -16.70 21.91
C SER A 495 22.59 -15.81 21.50
N ALA A 496 22.35 -14.77 20.69
CA ALA A 496 23.43 -14.00 20.11
C ALA A 496 23.97 -12.98 21.13
N ARG A 497 25.30 -12.90 21.23
CA ARG A 497 25.98 -11.80 21.94
C ARG A 497 26.26 -10.67 20.96
N THR A 498 26.01 -9.44 21.38
CA THR A 498 26.35 -8.25 20.60
C THR A 498 27.86 -8.07 20.63
N THR A 499 28.52 -8.14 19.47
CA THR A 499 29.97 -7.93 19.34
C THR A 499 30.30 -6.48 19.02
N THR A 500 29.43 -5.82 18.26
CA THR A 500 29.59 -4.43 17.86
C THR A 500 28.24 -3.75 18.01
N GLU A 501 28.21 -2.68 18.79
CA GLU A 501 26.99 -1.92 18.99
C GLU A 501 26.57 -1.20 17.69
N MET A 502 25.27 -1.18 17.43
CA MET A 502 24.71 -0.49 16.28
C MET A 502 24.41 0.96 16.65
N ILE A 503 25.14 1.90 16.04
CA ILE A 503 25.04 3.33 16.36
C ILE A 503 24.13 4.02 15.34
N TRP A 504 23.01 4.54 15.83
CA TRP A 504 22.03 5.28 15.04
C TRP A 504 22.46 6.72 14.80
N GLY A 505 21.94 7.36 13.76
CA GLY A 505 22.22 8.77 13.47
C GLY A 505 23.53 9.04 12.72
N ARG A 506 24.19 7.99 12.22
CA ARG A 506 25.47 8.05 11.47
C ARG A 506 25.33 7.78 9.97
N MET A 507 24.11 7.65 9.46
CA MET A 507 23.88 7.39 8.04
C MET A 507 24.32 8.58 7.16
N PRO A 508 24.92 8.33 5.98
CA PRO A 508 25.27 9.40 5.06
C PRO A 508 24.00 9.99 4.40
N PRO A 509 24.03 11.23 3.87
CA PRO A 509 22.87 11.89 3.26
C PRO A 509 22.19 11.07 2.15
N ARG A 510 22.98 10.32 1.36
CA ARG A 510 22.49 9.41 0.31
C ARG A 510 21.52 8.34 0.81
N ALA A 511 21.53 8.00 2.10
CA ALA A 511 20.55 7.11 2.70
C ALA A 511 19.15 7.74 2.71
N GLY A 512 19.05 9.03 3.04
CA GLY A 512 17.78 9.77 2.98
C GLY A 512 17.25 9.86 1.55
N TYR A 513 18.12 10.13 0.58
CA TYR A 513 17.75 10.14 -0.84
C TYR A 513 17.25 8.77 -1.33
N ALA A 514 17.84 7.67 -0.88
CA ALA A 514 17.38 6.33 -1.23
C ALA A 514 15.95 6.05 -0.72
N LEU A 515 15.61 6.49 0.50
CA LEU A 515 14.26 6.36 1.05
C LEU A 515 13.23 7.18 0.26
N VAL A 516 13.58 8.42 -0.09
CA VAL A 516 12.73 9.30 -0.91
C VAL A 516 12.55 8.72 -2.31
N LEU A 517 13.62 8.23 -2.93
CA LEU A 517 13.59 7.56 -4.23
C LEU A 517 12.60 6.39 -4.22
N ASN A 518 12.67 5.50 -3.22
CA ASN A 518 11.76 4.37 -3.12
C ASN A 518 10.29 4.81 -3.02
N ALA A 519 9.99 5.86 -2.25
CA ALA A 519 8.63 6.39 -2.18
C ALA A 519 8.14 6.90 -3.53
N VAL A 520 8.94 7.74 -4.22
CA VAL A 520 8.58 8.26 -5.54
C VAL A 520 8.38 7.12 -6.55
N MET A 521 9.25 6.11 -6.54
CA MET A 521 9.18 4.97 -7.45
C MET A 521 7.95 4.11 -7.20
N VAL A 522 7.54 3.86 -5.94
CA VAL A 522 6.32 3.09 -5.66
C VAL A 522 5.07 3.87 -6.04
N ILE A 523 5.04 5.19 -5.82
CA ILE A 523 3.92 6.05 -6.22
C ILE A 523 3.78 6.04 -7.75
N LEU A 524 4.88 6.18 -8.48
CA LEU A 524 4.90 6.11 -9.94
C LEU A 524 4.45 4.74 -10.43
N LEU A 525 4.95 3.65 -9.82
CA LEU A 525 4.56 2.29 -10.15
C LEU A 525 3.05 2.07 -9.95
N MET A 526 2.48 2.52 -8.83
CA MET A 526 1.05 2.39 -8.56
C MET A 526 0.20 3.23 -9.52
N THR A 527 0.68 4.42 -9.90
CA THR A 527 0.06 5.26 -10.92
C THR A 527 0.06 4.59 -12.28
N LEU A 528 1.22 4.02 -12.65
CA LEU A 528 1.39 3.32 -13.91
C LEU A 528 0.50 2.09 -14.03
N MET A 529 0.45 1.26 -12.98
CA MET A 529 -0.40 0.08 -12.98
C MET A 529 -1.89 0.41 -12.83
N GLY A 530 -2.23 1.53 -12.19
CA GLY A 530 -3.59 2.07 -12.16
C GLY A 530 -4.09 2.45 -13.56
N TYR A 531 -3.23 3.10 -14.36
CA TYR A 531 -3.51 3.37 -15.77
C TYR A 531 -3.65 2.08 -16.57
N ALA A 532 -2.68 1.16 -16.49
CA ALA A 532 -2.70 -0.10 -17.26
C ALA A 532 -3.99 -0.90 -17.03
N ARG A 533 -4.42 -1.04 -15.77
CA ARG A 533 -5.70 -1.72 -15.44
C ARG A 533 -6.90 -0.98 -16.01
N SER A 534 -6.94 0.34 -15.90
CA SER A 534 -8.07 1.13 -16.43
C SER A 534 -8.16 1.02 -17.95
N SER A 535 -7.02 1.07 -18.64
CA SER A 535 -6.89 0.99 -20.10
C SER A 535 -7.08 -0.42 -20.67
N SER A 536 -7.01 -1.47 -19.84
CA SER A 536 -7.28 -2.86 -20.25
C SER A 536 -8.69 -3.06 -20.82
N ARG A 537 -9.64 -2.22 -20.40
CA ARG A 537 -11.02 -2.21 -20.89
C ARG A 537 -11.19 -1.46 -22.21
N VAL A 538 -10.14 -0.82 -22.72
CA VAL A 538 -10.11 -0.10 -24.00
C VAL A 538 -11.26 0.92 -24.11
N HIS A 539 -12.31 0.61 -24.88
CA HIS A 539 -13.46 1.45 -25.17
C HIS A 539 -14.71 1.04 -24.38
N TRP A 540 -14.55 0.39 -23.22
CA TRP A 540 -15.64 -0.05 -22.36
C TRP A 540 -15.58 0.62 -20.99
N HIS A 541 -16.72 1.06 -20.48
CA HIS A 541 -16.89 1.38 -19.06
C HIS A 541 -17.05 0.10 -18.25
N ILE A 542 -17.87 -0.83 -18.73
CA ILE A 542 -18.02 -2.19 -18.21
C ILE A 542 -17.73 -3.15 -19.35
N TYR A 543 -16.66 -3.93 -19.23
CA TYR A 543 -16.15 -4.74 -20.34
C TYR A 543 -17.22 -5.70 -20.89
N GLY A 544 -17.55 -5.58 -22.19
CA GLY A 544 -18.57 -6.41 -22.84
C GLY A 544 -20.02 -6.09 -22.49
N VAL A 545 -20.29 -5.13 -21.58
CA VAL A 545 -21.64 -4.79 -21.12
C VAL A 545 -22.02 -3.34 -21.46
N MET A 546 -21.13 -2.39 -21.17
CA MET A 546 -21.38 -0.97 -21.38
C MET A 546 -20.21 -0.34 -22.14
N ARG A 547 -20.41 -0.12 -23.44
CA ARG A 547 -19.44 0.55 -24.32
C ARG A 547 -19.38 2.06 -24.02
N ASP A 548 -18.18 2.61 -24.00
CA ASP A 548 -17.92 4.05 -24.00
C ASP A 548 -18.14 4.56 -25.43
N SER A 549 -19.18 5.38 -25.63
CA SER A 549 -19.50 5.98 -26.93
C SER A 549 -19.01 7.43 -27.05
N SER A 550 -18.25 7.92 -26.06
CA SER A 550 -17.71 9.28 -26.09
C SER A 550 -16.62 9.40 -27.16
N GLN A 551 -16.39 10.62 -27.64
CA GLN A 551 -15.26 10.92 -28.55
C GLN A 551 -13.88 10.66 -27.91
N TYR A 552 -13.84 10.44 -26.59
CA TYR A 552 -12.63 10.12 -25.82
C TYR A 552 -12.52 8.63 -25.48
N ALA A 553 -13.28 7.76 -26.16
CA ALA A 553 -13.26 6.31 -25.99
C ALA A 553 -12.00 5.65 -26.60
N TYR A 554 -10.81 6.23 -26.37
CA TYR A 554 -9.54 5.71 -26.84
C TYR A 554 -8.52 5.65 -25.70
N SER A 555 -7.48 4.83 -25.89
CA SER A 555 -6.32 4.81 -24.99
C SER A 555 -5.27 5.79 -25.52
N PRO A 556 -4.85 6.80 -24.73
CA PRO A 556 -3.79 7.70 -25.16
C PRO A 556 -2.50 6.97 -25.55
N ALA A 557 -1.75 7.57 -26.47
CA ALA A 557 -0.42 7.10 -26.85
C ALA A 557 0.49 7.00 -25.61
N LEU A 558 1.40 6.02 -25.59
CA LEU A 558 2.24 5.73 -24.43
C LEU A 558 3.02 6.93 -23.91
N GLY A 559 3.54 7.78 -24.80
CA GLY A 559 4.26 9.00 -24.39
C GLY A 559 3.36 9.99 -23.64
N TYR A 560 2.14 10.22 -24.13
CA TYR A 560 1.15 11.06 -23.46
C TYR A 560 0.70 10.44 -22.14
N ALA A 561 0.42 9.13 -22.12
CA ALA A 561 0.10 8.40 -20.90
C ALA A 561 1.22 8.52 -19.85
N ALA A 562 2.49 8.37 -20.26
CA ALA A 562 3.64 8.51 -19.37
C ALA A 562 3.76 9.91 -18.75
N ALA A 563 3.49 10.96 -19.53
CA ALA A 563 3.43 12.33 -19.03
C ALA A 563 2.31 12.50 -17.99
N PHE A 564 1.10 11.98 -18.26
CA PHE A 564 -0.02 12.02 -17.32
C PHE A 564 0.27 11.28 -16.02
N MET A 565 0.85 10.08 -16.11
CA MET A 565 1.23 9.29 -14.94
C MET A 565 2.32 9.99 -14.12
N SER A 566 3.28 10.64 -14.77
CA SER A 566 4.33 11.42 -14.10
C SER A 566 3.78 12.67 -13.42
N LEU A 567 2.89 13.42 -14.10
CA LEU A 567 2.20 14.57 -13.52
C LEU A 567 1.37 14.17 -12.31
N ASN A 568 0.58 13.10 -12.41
CA ASN A 568 -0.22 12.59 -11.32
C ASN A 568 0.65 12.16 -10.11
N THR A 569 1.79 11.50 -10.38
CA THR A 569 2.78 11.16 -9.35
C THR A 569 3.33 12.41 -8.67
N PHE A 570 3.70 13.43 -9.45
CA PHE A 570 4.20 14.69 -8.93
C PHE A 570 3.16 15.41 -8.05
N VAL A 571 1.91 15.51 -8.50
CA VAL A 571 0.80 16.08 -7.71
C VAL A 571 0.61 15.33 -6.39
N PHE A 572 0.66 13.99 -6.41
CA PHE A 572 0.55 13.20 -5.19
C PHE A 572 1.72 13.45 -4.24
N CYS A 573 2.96 13.51 -4.74
CA CYS A 573 4.13 13.86 -3.94
C CYS A 573 4.01 15.24 -3.29
N LEU A 574 3.46 16.24 -4.02
CA LEU A 574 3.17 17.56 -3.46
C LEU A 574 2.11 17.50 -2.35
N LEU A 575 1.04 16.73 -2.53
CA LEU A 575 0.01 16.52 -1.50
C LEU A 575 0.59 15.86 -0.25
N VAL A 576 1.43 14.84 -0.40
CA VAL A 576 2.11 14.19 0.72
C VAL A 576 3.06 15.16 1.44
N ALA A 577 3.84 15.95 0.68
CA ALA A 577 4.69 16.98 1.27
C ALA A 577 3.88 18.03 2.05
N PHE A 578 2.73 18.45 1.51
CA PHE A 578 1.79 19.33 2.19
C PHE A 578 1.22 18.71 3.46
N ILE A 579 0.78 17.45 3.42
CA ILE A 579 0.29 16.71 4.59
C ILE A 579 1.37 16.64 5.67
N PHE A 580 2.62 16.32 5.30
CA PHE A 580 3.76 16.30 6.23
C PHE A 580 4.01 17.67 6.84
N TRP A 581 3.96 18.73 6.03
CA TRP A 581 4.10 20.10 6.51
C TRP A 581 3.01 20.47 7.52
N VAL A 582 1.73 20.25 7.19
CA VAL A 582 0.59 20.50 8.09
C VAL A 582 0.73 19.70 9.39
N ALA A 583 1.10 18.42 9.32
CA ALA A 583 1.30 17.59 10.51
C ALA A 583 2.39 18.15 11.44
N THR A 584 3.42 18.81 10.89
CA THR A 584 4.51 19.41 11.69
C THR A 584 4.19 20.80 12.24
N MET A 585 3.21 21.53 11.70
CA MET A 585 2.84 22.86 12.22
C MET A 585 2.37 22.80 13.68
N GLY A 586 1.66 21.73 14.05
CA GLY A 586 1.22 21.51 15.44
C GLY A 586 2.37 21.32 16.43
N ASP A 587 3.53 20.86 15.99
CA ASP A 587 4.71 20.70 16.85
C ASP A 587 5.44 22.04 17.05
N LYS A 588 5.54 22.84 15.98
CA LYS A 588 6.11 24.20 16.04
C LYS A 588 5.26 25.14 16.91
N ALA A 589 3.93 25.02 16.85
CA ALA A 589 3.03 25.81 17.69
C ALA A 589 3.15 25.46 19.19
N LYS A 590 3.50 24.22 19.53
CA LYS A 590 3.76 23.79 20.91
C LYS A 590 5.19 24.10 21.39
N ALA A 591 6.15 24.18 20.47
CA ALA A 591 7.53 24.55 20.74
C ALA A 591 7.76 26.08 20.81
N GLY A 592 6.76 26.88 20.44
CA GLY A 592 6.77 28.34 20.57
C GLY A 592 6.45 28.80 22.00
N GLU A 593 7.45 29.43 22.63
CA GLU A 593 7.45 30.24 23.87
C GLU A 593 7.50 29.53 25.24
N PRO A 594 8.71 29.23 25.76
CA PRO A 594 9.02 29.50 27.16
C PRO A 594 9.35 30.99 27.31
N GLY A 595 8.32 31.83 27.51
CA GLY A 595 8.53 33.18 28.04
C GLY A 595 8.10 34.36 27.17
N THR A 596 6.83 34.43 26.76
CA THR A 596 6.16 35.74 26.66
C THR A 596 4.67 35.58 26.87
N LYS A 597 4.15 35.92 28.06
CA LYS A 597 2.71 36.13 28.23
C LYS A 597 2.30 37.41 27.47
N LYS A 598 2.14 37.33 26.16
CA LYS A 598 1.45 38.37 25.40
C LYS A 598 -0.05 38.16 25.60
N LYS A 599 -0.69 39.01 26.40
CA LYS A 599 -2.15 39.11 26.47
C LYS A 599 -2.67 39.35 25.04
N LEU A 600 -3.34 38.34 24.48
CA LEU A 600 -4.09 38.50 23.24
C LEU A 600 -5.24 39.50 23.49
N PRO A 601 -5.48 40.47 22.59
CA PRO A 601 -6.67 41.31 22.66
C PRO A 601 -7.91 40.44 22.53
N ALA A 602 -8.92 40.68 23.38
CA ALA A 602 -10.20 40.01 23.29
C ALA A 602 -10.83 40.30 21.92
N GLY A 603 -10.99 39.28 21.07
CA GLY A 603 -11.79 39.41 19.84
C GLY A 603 -11.27 38.71 18.57
N ALA A 604 -10.10 38.08 18.56
CA ALA A 604 -9.61 37.40 17.36
C ALA A 604 -9.42 35.89 17.59
N TYR A 605 -10.49 35.11 17.37
CA TYR A 605 -10.41 33.66 17.20
C TYR A 605 -10.47 33.32 15.71
N PRO A 606 -9.47 32.63 15.12
CA PRO A 606 -9.73 31.80 13.96
C PRO A 606 -10.46 30.53 14.43
N ALA A 607 -11.60 30.26 13.80
CA ALA A 607 -12.45 29.11 14.07
C ALA A 607 -11.70 27.79 13.80
N MET A 608 -11.16 27.18 14.85
CA MET A 608 -10.78 25.77 14.87
C MET A 608 -11.90 25.00 15.57
N ALA A 609 -12.65 24.23 14.80
CA ALA A 609 -13.74 23.42 15.31
C ALA A 609 -13.23 22.35 16.29
N GLY A 610 -13.71 22.41 17.54
CA GLY A 610 -13.98 21.20 18.33
C GLY A 610 -13.08 20.86 19.51
N GLY A 611 -12.14 21.71 19.94
CA GLY A 611 -11.41 21.50 21.20
C GLY A 611 -12.00 22.33 22.34
N SER A 612 -12.80 21.73 23.23
CA SER A 612 -13.22 22.44 24.46
C SER A 612 -12.01 22.58 25.41
N PRO A 613 -11.60 23.80 25.81
CA PRO A 613 -10.52 23.98 26.75
C PRO A 613 -11.09 24.11 28.16
N THR A 614 -11.27 23.01 28.89
CA THR A 614 -11.42 23.06 30.35
C THR A 614 -11.06 21.70 30.95
N LEU A 615 -9.98 21.69 31.74
CA LEU A 615 -9.72 20.90 32.96
C LEU A 615 -8.20 20.75 33.15
N ASP A 616 -7.53 21.87 33.40
CA ASP A 616 -6.18 21.90 34.00
C ASP A 616 -6.08 23.14 34.91
N GLN A 617 -7.04 23.25 35.83
CA GLN A 617 -6.91 24.06 37.05
C GLN A 617 -7.63 23.34 38.18
N ARG A 618 -6.95 23.26 39.34
CA ARG A 618 -7.23 22.54 40.61
C ARG A 618 -6.43 21.24 40.71
N GLU A 619 -5.50 21.05 41.64
CA GLU A 619 -5.18 21.64 42.94
C GLU A 619 -3.67 21.36 43.19
N GLY A 620 -2.87 22.15 43.91
CA GLY A 620 -3.21 22.98 45.06
C GLY A 620 -2.99 22.19 46.33
#